data_AF-A9FPD8-F1
#
_entry.id   AF-A9FPD8-F1
#
_cell.length_a   1.000
_cell.length_b   1.000
_cell.length_c   1.000
_cell.angle_alpha   90.00
_cell.angle_beta   90.00
_cell.angle_gamma   90.00
#
_symmetry.space_group_name_H-M   'P 1'
#
loop_
_entity.id
_entity.type
_entity.pdbx_description
1 polymer ?
#
loop_
_entity_poly.entity_id
_entity_poly.type
_entity_poly.pdbx_seq_one_letter_code
_entity_poly.pdbx_strand_id
1 'polypeptide(L)'
;MASRPLGAAALCGIALGCAACKPAAPPLPAHVRISIDGAVISPAKADGRQWDGMGAVPAEALTAIGGLLRTKHPVAAAASVAGFAAEAAGAGTEPPEPFGSAELFVGGRSLGRRALDRPGQRDTCTPGWKGPPTWYRVPLTPDVHLSGELIDRDLVNDDFIGRFAIHHGHLVEALRARTVYPVAVDNQAAGQVLFVWIEVWPE
;
A
#
# COMPACT_ATOMS: atom_id res chain seq x y z
N MET A 1 -54.19 4.39 -63.95
CA MET A 1 -53.70 5.52 -63.14
C MET A 1 -54.35 5.42 -61.76
N ALA A 2 -53.59 5.75 -60.71
CA ALA A 2 -53.92 5.70 -59.27
C ALA A 2 -53.91 4.29 -58.63
N SER A 3 -53.38 4.02 -57.43
CA SER A 3 -52.25 4.53 -56.62
C SER A 3 -52.26 3.68 -55.34
N ARG A 4 -51.14 3.03 -54.99
CA ARG A 4 -50.84 2.51 -53.63
C ARG A 4 -50.30 3.68 -52.79
N PRO A 5 -50.55 3.76 -51.46
CA PRO A 5 -49.77 2.96 -50.50
C PRO A 5 -50.53 2.46 -49.25
N LEU A 6 -50.08 1.32 -48.72
CA LEU A 6 -50.30 0.86 -47.35
C LEU A 6 -49.20 1.49 -46.48
N GLY A 7 -49.58 2.40 -45.59
CA GLY A 7 -48.68 3.00 -44.59
C GLY A 7 -48.61 2.13 -43.34
N ALA A 8 -47.39 1.77 -42.96
CA ALA A 8 -47.03 1.14 -41.71
C ALA A 8 -47.13 2.13 -40.54
N ALA A 9 -47.64 1.67 -39.40
CA ALA A 9 -47.43 2.32 -38.11
C ALA A 9 -46.94 1.25 -37.12
N ALA A 10 -45.62 1.07 -37.08
CA ALA A 10 -44.95 0.33 -36.02
C ALA A 10 -44.87 1.25 -34.80
N LEU A 11 -45.63 0.93 -33.76
CA LEU A 11 -45.49 1.54 -32.44
C LEU A 11 -44.19 1.01 -31.81
N CYS A 12 -43.15 1.83 -31.90
CA CYS A 12 -41.89 1.63 -31.20
C CYS A 12 -42.14 1.90 -29.70
N GLY A 13 -42.21 0.82 -28.91
CA GLY A 13 -42.26 0.91 -27.46
C GLY A 13 -40.93 1.42 -26.92
N ILE A 14 -40.96 2.61 -26.33
CA ILE A 14 -39.83 3.19 -25.61
C ILE A 14 -39.69 2.41 -24.30
N ALA A 15 -38.74 1.48 -24.25
CA ALA A 15 -38.27 0.90 -23.00
C ALA A 15 -37.41 1.94 -22.26
N LEU A 16 -38.01 2.59 -21.27
CA LEU A 16 -37.31 3.35 -20.25
C LEU A 16 -36.48 2.38 -19.40
N GLY A 17 -35.22 2.18 -19.80
CA GLY A 17 -34.22 1.49 -18.99
C GLY A 17 -33.95 2.30 -17.73
N CYS A 18 -34.44 1.83 -16.58
CA CYS A 18 -34.04 2.34 -15.28
C CYS A 18 -32.52 2.27 -15.17
N ALA A 19 -31.91 3.39 -14.78
CA ALA A 19 -30.52 3.46 -14.41
C ALA A 19 -30.17 2.30 -13.48
N ALA A 20 -29.18 1.50 -13.88
CA ALA A 20 -28.72 0.34 -13.14
C ALA A 20 -28.36 0.74 -11.70
N CYS A 21 -29.19 0.33 -10.74
CA CYS A 21 -28.82 0.36 -9.32
C CYS A 21 -27.58 -0.51 -9.16
N LYS A 22 -26.42 0.12 -8.93
CA LYS A 22 -25.20 -0.59 -8.55
C LYS A 22 -25.53 -1.41 -7.29
N PRO A 23 -25.36 -2.75 -7.29
CA PRO A 23 -25.66 -3.55 -6.13
C PRO A 23 -24.89 -3.02 -4.92
N ALA A 24 -25.56 -2.95 -3.77
CA ALA A 24 -24.97 -2.50 -2.53
C ALA A 24 -23.74 -3.35 -2.20
N ALA A 25 -22.68 -2.71 -1.70
CA ALA A 25 -21.50 -3.44 -1.26
C ALA A 25 -21.90 -4.44 -0.16
N PRO A 26 -21.35 -5.66 -0.15
CA PRO A 26 -21.62 -6.62 0.91
C PRO A 26 -21.26 -6.01 2.28
N PRO A 27 -21.99 -6.38 3.34
CA PRO A 27 -21.70 -5.90 4.69
C PRO A 27 -20.28 -6.30 5.09
N LEU A 28 -19.62 -5.42 5.85
CA LEU A 28 -18.28 -5.70 6.38
C LEU A 28 -18.38 -6.72 7.53
N PRO A 29 -17.41 -7.63 7.67
CA PRO A 29 -17.34 -8.53 8.82
C PRO A 29 -17.06 -7.73 10.10
N ALA A 30 -17.53 -8.24 11.24
CA ALA A 30 -17.30 -7.59 12.53
C ALA A 30 -15.83 -7.66 12.97
N HIS A 31 -15.16 -8.78 12.65
CA HIS A 31 -13.76 -9.01 12.97
C HIS A 31 -12.96 -9.40 11.74
N VAL A 32 -11.67 -9.08 11.77
CA VAL A 32 -10.72 -9.42 10.72
C VAL A 32 -9.39 -9.89 11.30
N ARG A 33 -8.64 -10.62 10.47
CA ARG A 33 -7.21 -10.84 10.62
C ARG A 33 -6.49 -9.76 9.81
N ILE A 34 -5.50 -9.10 10.41
CA ILE A 34 -4.66 -8.08 9.75
C ILE A 34 -3.21 -8.55 9.81
N SER A 35 -2.52 -8.58 8.68
CA SER A 35 -1.09 -8.90 8.57
C SER A 35 -0.35 -7.77 7.84
N ILE A 36 0.92 -7.54 8.18
CA ILE A 36 1.85 -6.74 7.37
C ILE A 36 2.80 -7.70 6.66
N ASP A 37 2.81 -7.70 5.33
CA ASP A 37 3.66 -8.59 4.52
C ASP A 37 5.05 -7.99 4.27
N GLY A 38 5.13 -6.69 4.07
CA GLY A 38 6.36 -6.00 3.71
C GLY A 38 6.18 -4.50 3.52
N ALA A 39 7.20 -3.86 2.99
CA ALA A 39 7.19 -2.45 2.64
C ALA A 39 7.97 -2.19 1.34
N VAL A 40 7.82 -0.99 0.81
CA VAL A 40 8.69 -0.42 -0.21
C VAL A 40 9.28 0.84 0.38
N ILE A 41 10.60 0.90 0.43
CA ILE A 41 11.40 1.99 0.99
C ILE A 41 12.08 2.70 -0.20
N SER A 42 12.18 4.02 -0.11
CA SER A 42 12.94 4.79 -1.11
C SER A 42 14.39 4.31 -1.12
N PRO A 43 15.05 4.19 -2.29
CA PRO A 43 16.47 3.88 -2.33
C PRO A 43 17.35 4.98 -1.72
N ALA A 44 16.79 6.17 -1.50
CA ALA A 44 17.49 7.31 -0.93
C ALA A 44 16.86 7.81 0.38
N LYS A 45 17.71 8.43 1.19
CA LYS A 45 17.34 9.36 2.26
C LYS A 45 16.62 10.59 1.68
N ALA A 46 15.96 11.36 2.54
CA ALA A 46 15.20 12.54 2.13
C ALA A 46 16.04 13.62 1.39
N ASP A 47 17.36 13.62 1.60
CA ASP A 47 18.31 14.53 0.93
C ASP A 47 18.90 13.96 -0.37
N GLY A 48 18.45 12.77 -0.81
CA GLY A 48 18.91 12.10 -2.02
C GLY A 48 20.18 11.24 -1.85
N ARG A 49 20.81 11.25 -0.67
CA ARG A 49 21.92 10.33 -0.37
C ARG A 49 21.42 8.89 -0.29
N GLN A 50 22.28 7.93 -0.59
CA GLN A 50 22.02 6.52 -0.30
C GLN A 50 21.93 6.29 1.22
N TRP A 51 21.39 5.13 1.60
CA TRP A 51 21.22 4.78 3.01
C TRP A 51 22.58 4.53 3.66
N ASP A 52 23.30 3.54 3.16
CA ASP A 52 24.64 3.25 3.66
C ASP A 52 25.71 3.91 2.80
N GLY A 53 26.91 4.11 3.34
CA GLY A 53 28.03 4.68 2.59
C GLY A 53 27.91 6.19 2.27
N MET A 54 28.67 6.65 1.28
CA MET A 54 28.90 8.09 1.03
C MET A 54 28.32 8.61 -0.30
N GLY A 55 27.62 7.76 -1.06
CA GLY A 55 27.11 8.09 -2.39
C GLY A 55 25.80 8.89 -2.39
N ALA A 56 25.25 9.06 -3.60
CA ALA A 56 23.90 9.56 -3.81
C ALA A 56 23.19 8.65 -4.80
N VAL A 57 21.87 8.54 -4.63
CA VAL A 57 21.04 7.81 -5.60
C VAL A 57 20.86 8.67 -6.85
N PRO A 58 20.96 8.10 -8.06
CA PRO A 58 20.75 8.86 -9.28
C PRO A 58 19.41 9.58 -9.30
N ALA A 59 19.43 10.88 -9.63
CA ALA A 59 18.25 11.74 -9.58
C ALA A 59 17.15 11.28 -10.56
N GLU A 60 17.53 10.63 -11.66
CA GLU A 60 16.59 10.04 -12.61
C GLU A 60 15.75 8.92 -11.97
N ALA A 61 16.33 8.09 -11.10
CA ALA A 61 15.62 7.03 -10.41
C ALA A 61 14.60 7.60 -9.41
N LEU A 62 15.01 8.61 -8.64
CA LEU A 62 14.12 9.31 -7.71
C LEU A 62 12.99 10.05 -8.45
N THR A 63 13.29 10.61 -9.61
CA THR A 63 12.28 11.26 -10.48
C THR A 63 11.27 10.25 -11.02
N ALA A 64 11.72 9.07 -11.45
CA ALA A 64 10.85 8.00 -11.94
C ALA A 64 9.90 7.51 -10.83
N ILE A 65 10.43 7.25 -9.63
CA ILE A 65 9.63 6.87 -8.46
C ILE A 65 8.59 7.95 -8.13
N GLY A 66 9.01 9.21 -8.03
CA GLY A 66 8.10 10.32 -7.76
C GLY A 66 7.03 10.51 -8.84
N GLY A 67 7.35 10.21 -10.10
CA GLY A 67 6.38 10.21 -11.21
C GLY A 67 5.28 9.16 -11.03
N LEU A 68 5.65 7.96 -10.61
CA LEU A 68 4.72 6.85 -10.35
C LEU A 68 3.82 7.09 -9.13
N LEU A 69 4.37 7.66 -8.05
CA LEU A 69 3.62 7.98 -6.84
C LEU A 69 2.55 9.07 -7.08
N ARG A 70 2.81 10.01 -8.00
CA ARG A 70 1.85 11.07 -8.38
C ARG A 70 0.76 10.61 -9.35
N THR A 71 0.72 9.34 -9.74
CA THR A 71 -0.37 8.82 -10.58
C THR A 71 -1.69 8.83 -9.83
N LYS A 72 -2.82 8.83 -10.55
CA LYS A 72 -4.17 8.76 -9.93
C LYS A 72 -4.44 7.42 -9.22
N HIS A 73 -3.59 6.42 -9.45
CA HIS A 73 -3.73 5.07 -8.91
C HIS A 73 -2.38 4.58 -8.38
N PRO A 74 -1.85 5.17 -7.30
CA PRO A 74 -0.52 4.82 -6.77
C PRO A 74 -0.43 3.34 -6.37
N VAL A 75 -1.54 2.74 -5.94
CA VAL A 75 -1.67 1.30 -5.66
C VAL A 75 -1.36 0.45 -6.91
N ALA A 76 -1.82 0.85 -8.09
CA ALA A 76 -1.51 0.15 -9.33
C ALA A 76 -0.03 0.33 -9.76
N ALA A 77 0.61 1.40 -9.29
CA ALA A 77 2.02 1.68 -9.55
C ALA A 77 2.97 1.01 -8.52
N ALA A 78 2.46 0.46 -7.42
CA ALA A 78 3.27 -0.05 -6.32
C ALA A 78 4.30 -1.11 -6.75
N ALA A 79 3.91 -2.04 -7.64
CA ALA A 79 4.82 -3.04 -8.18
C ALA A 79 5.96 -2.41 -9.02
N SER A 80 5.64 -1.39 -9.83
CA SER A 80 6.65 -0.66 -10.60
C SER A 80 7.58 0.15 -9.69
N VAL A 81 7.05 0.81 -8.67
CA VAL A 81 7.85 1.54 -7.67
C VAL A 81 8.79 0.58 -6.93
N ALA A 82 8.30 -0.58 -6.51
CA ALA A 82 9.13 -1.61 -5.90
C ALA A 82 10.23 -2.09 -6.85
N GLY A 83 9.91 -2.28 -8.14
CA GLY A 83 10.89 -2.63 -9.17
C GLY A 83 12.00 -1.58 -9.32
N PHE A 84 11.65 -0.29 -9.42
CA PHE A 84 12.63 0.80 -9.49
C PHE A 84 13.49 0.91 -8.23
N ALA A 85 12.88 0.74 -7.04
CA ALA A 85 13.63 0.78 -5.79
C ALA A 85 14.62 -0.39 -5.65
N ALA A 86 14.22 -1.59 -6.11
CA ALA A 86 15.09 -2.76 -6.15
C ALA A 86 16.18 -2.65 -7.22
N GLU A 87 15.88 -2.07 -8.38
CA GLU A 87 16.87 -1.82 -9.43
C GLU A 87 17.93 -0.82 -8.96
N ALA A 88 17.52 0.27 -8.30
CA ALA A 88 18.45 1.22 -7.68
C ALA A 88 19.41 0.52 -6.71
N ALA A 89 18.86 -0.33 -5.82
CA ALA A 89 19.65 -1.16 -4.90
C ALA A 89 20.69 -2.05 -5.62
N GLY A 90 20.36 -2.57 -6.81
CA GLY A 90 21.26 -3.37 -7.64
C GLY A 90 22.27 -2.56 -8.46
N ALA A 91 22.09 -1.25 -8.61
CA ALA A 91 22.90 -0.38 -9.47
C ALA A 91 24.13 0.23 -8.77
N GLY A 92 24.58 -0.38 -7.66
CA GLY A 92 25.74 0.07 -6.90
C GLY A 92 25.44 1.17 -5.87
N THR A 93 24.16 1.42 -5.56
CA THR A 93 23.79 2.13 -4.33
C THR A 93 23.88 1.17 -3.15
N GLU A 94 24.03 1.70 -1.94
CA GLU A 94 23.97 0.89 -0.72
C GLU A 94 22.57 1.06 -0.08
N PRO A 95 21.65 0.08 -0.30
CA PRO A 95 20.28 0.12 0.21
C PRO A 95 20.23 -0.13 1.72
N PRO A 96 19.11 0.18 2.39
CA PRO A 96 19.05 0.06 3.85
C PRO A 96 18.99 -1.40 4.32
N GLU A 97 19.16 -1.60 5.62
CA GLU A 97 18.85 -2.81 6.40
C GLU A 97 17.59 -2.61 7.27
N PRO A 98 16.36 -2.70 6.71
CA PRO A 98 15.17 -2.23 7.40
C PRO A 98 14.72 -3.18 8.50
N PHE A 99 14.48 -2.62 9.68
CA PHE A 99 13.77 -3.24 10.79
C PHE A 99 12.86 -2.23 11.49
N GLY A 100 12.07 -2.70 12.45
CA GLY A 100 11.29 -1.80 13.29
C GLY A 100 10.13 -2.49 13.98
N SER A 101 8.99 -1.81 14.04
CA SER A 101 7.81 -2.34 14.71
C SER A 101 6.51 -1.73 14.23
N ALA A 102 5.42 -2.46 14.40
CA ALA A 102 4.07 -1.96 14.20
C ALA A 102 3.20 -2.29 15.41
N GLU A 103 2.22 -1.45 15.67
CA GLU A 103 1.26 -1.59 16.75
C GLU A 103 -0.13 -1.27 16.25
N LEU A 104 -1.09 -2.10 16.65
CA LEU A 104 -2.49 -1.98 16.26
C LEU A 104 -3.31 -1.41 17.42
N PHE A 105 -4.19 -0.47 17.11
CA PHE A 105 -5.05 0.20 18.08
C PHE A 105 -6.51 0.13 17.67
N VAL A 106 -7.40 0.01 18.67
CA VAL A 106 -8.86 0.16 18.53
C VAL A 106 -9.36 1.01 19.69
N GLY A 107 -10.05 2.10 19.42
CA GLY A 107 -10.55 3.01 20.47
C GLY A 107 -9.46 3.59 21.36
N GLY A 108 -8.25 3.79 20.81
CA GLY A 108 -7.07 4.22 21.55
C GLY A 108 -6.42 3.14 22.42
N ARG A 109 -6.97 1.93 22.48
CA ARG A 109 -6.37 0.79 23.17
C ARG A 109 -5.47 0.01 22.21
N SER A 110 -4.23 -0.24 22.64
CA SER A 110 -3.32 -1.14 21.94
C SER A 110 -3.79 -2.60 22.01
N LEU A 111 -3.74 -3.28 20.86
CA LEU A 111 -3.91 -4.73 20.71
C LEU A 111 -2.57 -5.47 20.61
N GLY A 112 -1.47 -4.77 20.85
CA GLY A 112 -0.12 -5.31 20.94
C GLY A 112 0.80 -4.84 19.83
N ARG A 113 2.07 -4.65 20.19
CA ARG A 113 3.18 -4.33 19.28
C ARG A 113 3.80 -5.61 18.71
N ARG A 114 4.19 -5.56 17.44
CA ARG A 114 4.87 -6.63 16.70
C ARG A 114 6.14 -6.09 16.08
N ALA A 115 7.20 -6.89 16.08
CA ALA A 115 8.44 -6.55 15.39
C ALA A 115 8.25 -6.64 13.87
N LEU A 116 8.80 -5.67 13.13
CA LEU A 116 9.00 -5.73 11.70
C LEU A 116 10.46 -6.08 11.47
N ASP A 117 10.79 -7.37 11.52
CA ASP A 117 12.16 -7.84 11.32
C ASP A 117 12.12 -9.21 10.66
N ARG A 118 13.13 -9.50 9.85
CA ARG A 118 13.38 -10.81 9.29
C ARG A 118 14.86 -11.12 9.48
N PRO A 119 15.21 -12.09 10.35
CA PRO A 119 16.60 -12.48 10.56
C PRO A 119 17.30 -12.82 9.23
N GLY A 120 18.45 -12.19 9.00
CA GLY A 120 19.26 -12.38 7.80
C GLY A 120 18.83 -11.55 6.57
N GLN A 121 17.78 -10.74 6.68
CA GLN A 121 17.47 -9.73 5.66
C GLN A 121 18.43 -8.54 5.82
N ARG A 122 19.06 -8.14 4.72
CA ARG A 122 19.97 -6.99 4.61
C ARG A 122 19.82 -6.37 3.23
N ASP A 123 20.32 -5.16 3.07
CA ASP A 123 20.53 -4.48 1.80
C ASP A 123 19.30 -4.52 0.86
N THR A 124 18.14 -4.05 1.34
CA THR A 124 16.90 -4.12 0.56
C THR A 124 15.97 -2.94 0.75
N CYS A 125 15.50 -2.41 -0.39
CA CYS A 125 14.42 -1.43 -0.45
C CYS A 125 13.02 -2.07 -0.40
N THR A 126 12.92 -3.40 -0.42
CA THR A 126 11.64 -4.12 -0.45
C THR A 126 11.61 -5.21 0.62
N PRO A 127 11.71 -4.82 1.91
CA PRO A 127 11.76 -5.79 2.98
C PRO A 127 10.45 -6.57 3.09
N GLY A 128 10.56 -7.86 3.44
CA GLY A 128 9.42 -8.74 3.69
C GLY A 128 9.58 -9.50 5.00
N TRP A 129 8.50 -9.70 5.73
CA TRP A 129 8.55 -10.22 7.10
C TRP A 129 8.24 -11.73 7.13
N LYS A 130 9.11 -12.55 7.76
CA LYS A 130 8.87 -13.99 7.85
C LYS A 130 7.82 -14.27 8.93
N GLY A 131 6.68 -14.86 8.54
CA GLY A 131 5.55 -15.02 9.46
C GLY A 131 4.97 -13.64 9.75
N PRO A 132 4.29 -13.02 8.76
CA PRO A 132 4.01 -11.60 8.75
C PRO A 132 3.36 -11.20 10.08
N PRO A 133 3.80 -10.09 10.71
CA PRO A 133 3.19 -9.53 11.90
C PRO A 133 1.67 -9.51 11.80
N THR A 134 1.01 -10.37 12.57
CA THR A 134 -0.42 -10.65 12.46
C THR A 134 -1.15 -10.34 13.76
N TRP A 135 -2.32 -9.72 13.62
CA TRP A 135 -3.33 -9.56 14.66
C TRP A 135 -4.60 -10.30 14.24
N TYR A 136 -5.18 -11.02 15.19
CA TYR A 136 -6.38 -11.84 15.00
C TYR A 136 -7.56 -11.23 15.74
N ARG A 137 -8.77 -11.52 15.27
CA ARG A 137 -10.04 -11.08 15.85
C ARG A 137 -10.08 -9.57 16.09
N VAL A 138 -9.53 -8.80 15.16
CA VAL A 138 -9.49 -7.34 15.24
C VAL A 138 -10.87 -6.80 14.90
N PRO A 139 -11.53 -6.02 15.78
CA PRO A 139 -12.75 -5.31 15.42
C PRO A 139 -12.52 -4.35 14.25
N LEU A 140 -13.29 -4.48 13.17
CA LEU A 140 -13.20 -3.59 12.01
C LEU A 140 -14.13 -2.39 12.19
N THR A 141 -13.76 -1.50 13.12
CA THR A 141 -14.51 -0.28 13.47
C THR A 141 -13.79 0.97 12.97
N PRO A 142 -14.48 2.13 12.78
CA PRO A 142 -13.86 3.32 12.20
C PRO A 142 -12.62 3.88 12.93
N ASP A 143 -12.46 3.53 14.21
CA ASP A 143 -11.36 3.92 15.10
C ASP A 143 -10.17 2.94 15.09
N VAL A 144 -10.26 1.83 14.34
CA VAL A 144 -9.12 0.94 14.14
C VAL A 144 -8.04 1.61 13.29
N HIS A 145 -6.81 1.56 13.78
CA HIS A 145 -5.64 1.99 13.02
C HIS A 145 -4.39 1.23 13.44
N LEU A 146 -3.47 1.10 12.50
CA LEU A 146 -2.15 0.52 12.68
C LEU A 146 -1.12 1.62 12.52
N SER A 147 -0.17 1.72 13.45
CA SER A 147 0.97 2.61 13.34
C SER A 147 2.26 1.79 13.33
N GLY A 148 3.24 2.22 12.54
CA GLY A 148 4.54 1.57 12.50
C GLY A 148 5.67 2.55 12.31
N GLU A 149 6.87 2.03 12.56
CA GLU A 149 8.14 2.73 12.48
C GLU A 149 9.15 1.78 11.84
N LEU A 150 9.94 2.31 10.90
CA LEU A 150 11.05 1.63 10.26
C LEU A 150 12.34 2.41 10.52
N ILE A 151 13.40 1.63 10.70
CA ILE A 151 14.74 2.05 11.05
C ILE A 151 15.69 1.28 10.14
N ASP A 152 16.74 1.96 9.71
CA ASP A 152 17.86 1.41 8.99
C ASP A 152 18.93 0.98 9.99
N ARG A 153 19.35 -0.28 9.92
CA ARG A 153 20.30 -0.83 10.87
C ARG A 153 21.71 -0.55 10.43
N ASP A 154 22.44 0.17 11.27
CA ASP A 154 23.82 0.56 11.00
C ASP A 154 24.79 -0.09 11.98
N LEU A 155 26.08 -0.11 11.62
CA LEU A 155 27.13 -0.58 12.54
C LEU A 155 27.35 0.36 13.72
N VAL A 156 27.09 1.67 13.53
CA VAL A 156 27.41 2.71 14.51
C VAL A 156 26.15 3.42 15.01
N ASN A 157 25.33 3.97 14.11
CA ASN A 157 24.14 4.73 14.48
C ASN A 157 23.01 4.41 13.53
N ASP A 158 21.98 3.73 14.03
CA ASP A 158 20.77 3.44 13.26
C ASP A 158 20.13 4.73 12.72
N ASP A 159 19.80 4.74 11.43
CA ASP A 159 19.14 5.86 10.78
C ASP A 159 17.63 5.68 10.75
N PHE A 160 16.90 6.74 11.10
CA PHE A 160 15.44 6.70 11.07
C PHE A 160 14.92 6.70 9.61
N ILE A 161 14.17 5.66 9.23
CA ILE A 161 13.56 5.58 7.90
C ILE A 161 12.26 6.36 7.86
N GLY A 162 11.37 6.13 8.83
CA GLY A 162 10.08 6.78 8.82
C GLY A 162 9.02 6.12 9.68
N ARG A 163 7.92 6.84 9.84
CA ARG A 163 6.68 6.33 10.46
C ARG A 163 5.58 6.24 9.43
N PHE A 164 4.71 5.28 9.65
CA PHE A 164 3.51 5.10 8.84
C PHE A 164 2.29 4.83 9.71
N ALA A 165 1.12 5.12 9.16
CA ALA A 165 -0.18 4.91 9.73
C ALA A 165 -1.13 4.38 8.64
N ILE A 166 -1.84 3.31 8.99
CA ILE A 166 -2.84 2.64 8.17
C ILE A 166 -4.16 2.71 8.92
N HIS A 167 -5.13 3.40 8.35
CA HIS A 167 -6.43 3.64 8.98
C HIS A 167 -7.50 2.68 8.46
N HIS A 168 -8.65 2.65 9.14
CA HIS A 168 -9.83 1.87 8.77
C HIS A 168 -10.14 1.83 7.26
N GLY A 169 -10.07 2.97 6.56
CA GLY A 169 -10.33 3.03 5.12
C GLY A 169 -9.43 2.09 4.30
N HIS A 170 -8.13 2.11 4.58
CA HIS A 170 -7.15 1.23 3.92
C HIS A 170 -7.40 -0.25 4.24
N LEU A 171 -7.79 -0.55 5.49
CA LEU A 171 -8.09 -1.91 5.94
C LEU A 171 -9.32 -2.48 5.22
N VAL A 172 -10.35 -1.65 5.01
CA VAL A 172 -11.54 -2.01 4.23
C VAL A 172 -11.21 -2.24 2.76
N GLU A 173 -10.33 -1.42 2.17
CA GLU A 173 -9.87 -1.61 0.79
C GLU A 173 -9.08 -2.91 0.63
N ALA A 174 -8.14 -3.19 1.54
CA ALA A 174 -7.39 -4.45 1.57
C ALA A 174 -8.31 -5.66 1.73
N LEU A 175 -9.29 -5.59 2.64
CA LEU A 175 -10.28 -6.66 2.85
C LEU A 175 -11.08 -6.94 1.57
N ARG A 176 -11.44 -5.89 0.83
CA ARG A 176 -12.18 -6.02 -0.43
C ARG A 176 -11.30 -6.57 -1.55
N ALA A 177 -10.01 -6.26 -1.54
CA ALA A 177 -9.04 -6.74 -2.52
C ALA A 177 -8.81 -8.26 -2.41
N ARG A 178 -8.95 -8.85 -1.21
CA ARG A 178 -8.74 -10.29 -0.94
C ARG A 178 -7.37 -10.81 -1.41
N THR A 179 -6.38 -9.96 -1.26
CA THR A 179 -4.98 -10.21 -1.62
C THR A 179 -4.10 -9.23 -0.84
N VAL A 180 -2.79 -9.38 -0.95
CA VAL A 180 -1.84 -8.38 -0.45
C VAL A 180 -2.10 -7.04 -1.13
N TYR A 181 -2.39 -6.03 -0.31
CA TYR A 181 -2.81 -4.71 -0.74
C TYR A 181 -1.74 -3.67 -0.38
N PRO A 182 -1.20 -2.92 -1.35
CA PRO A 182 -0.23 -1.88 -1.06
C PRO A 182 -0.97 -0.61 -0.59
N VAL A 183 -0.56 -0.08 0.56
CA VAL A 183 -1.02 1.22 1.07
C VAL A 183 0.08 2.24 0.82
N ALA A 184 -0.22 3.29 0.06
CA ALA A 184 0.70 4.41 -0.15
C ALA A 184 0.84 5.21 1.15
N VAL A 185 2.07 5.41 1.60
CA VAL A 185 2.39 6.15 2.84
C VAL A 185 3.55 7.13 2.64
N ASP A 186 3.91 7.41 1.38
CA ASP A 186 4.99 8.30 0.97
C ASP A 186 4.87 9.71 1.55
N ASN A 187 3.65 10.19 1.75
CA ASN A 187 3.38 11.49 2.35
C ASN A 187 3.56 11.55 3.88
N GLN A 188 3.85 10.43 4.55
CA GLN A 188 3.96 10.34 6.02
C GLN A 188 5.41 10.32 6.52
N ALA A 189 6.33 9.83 5.67
CA ALA A 189 7.72 9.55 6.02
C ALA A 189 8.72 10.35 5.16
N ALA A 190 8.39 11.59 4.80
CA ALA A 190 9.21 12.43 3.91
C ALA A 190 9.62 11.72 2.60
N GLY A 191 8.77 10.83 2.08
CA GLY A 191 9.05 10.02 0.89
C GLY A 191 10.03 8.86 1.10
N GLN A 192 10.38 8.50 2.34
CA GLN A 192 11.32 7.42 2.63
C GLN A 192 10.63 6.05 2.79
N VAL A 193 9.41 6.00 3.33
CA VAL A 193 8.53 4.81 3.27
C VAL A 193 7.49 5.07 2.20
N LEU A 194 7.52 4.31 1.10
CA LEU A 194 6.67 4.55 -0.07
C LEU A 194 5.35 3.79 0.02
N PHE A 195 5.46 2.49 0.34
CA PHE A 195 4.30 1.62 0.52
C PHE A 195 4.49 0.69 1.71
N VAL A 196 3.38 0.32 2.33
CA VAL A 196 3.30 -0.82 3.25
C VAL A 196 2.30 -1.82 2.71
N TRP A 197 2.69 -3.07 2.61
CA TRP A 197 1.86 -4.14 2.08
C TRP A 197 1.15 -4.83 3.22
N ILE A 198 -0.18 -4.83 3.16
CA ILE A 198 -1.03 -5.45 4.18
C ILE A 198 -1.95 -6.49 3.57
N GLU A 199 -2.31 -7.45 4.40
CA GLU A 199 -3.29 -8.46 4.07
C GLU A 199 -4.41 -8.41 5.13
N VAL A 200 -5.66 -8.33 4.69
CA VAL A 200 -6.82 -8.30 5.59
C VAL A 200 -7.83 -9.35 5.16
N TRP A 201 -8.20 -10.24 6.08
CA TRP A 201 -9.17 -11.32 5.84
C TRP A 201 -10.29 -11.30 6.87
N PRO A 202 -11.52 -11.70 6.49
CA PRO A 202 -12.59 -11.92 7.45
C PRO A 202 -12.20 -13.04 8.42
N GLU A 203 -12.61 -12.91 9.68
CA GLU A 203 -12.46 -13.92 10.72
C GLU A 203 -13.80 -14.20 11.43
#